data_AF-A0A0R1UEQ3-F1
#
_entry.id   AF-A0A0R1UEQ3-F1
#
_cell.length_a   1.000
_cell.length_b   1.000
_cell.length_c   1.000
_cell.angle_alpha   90.00
_cell.angle_beta   90.00
_cell.angle_gamma   90.00
#
_symmetry.space_group_name_H-M   'P 1'
#
loop_
_entity.id
_entity.type
_entity.pdbx_description
1 polymer ?
#
loop_
_entity_poly.entity_id
_entity_poly.type
_entity_poly.pdbx_seq_one_letter_code
_entity_poly.pdbx_strand_id
1 'polypeptide(L)'
;MRRLIPRIPKELCNQSLTINMPTGKKDKYGKQQVGKVEIERAIVQPQTIYSGTNNNRQVTANAVVFLFAGITTPFPTLDRSCVGWHITFEGKDYAITNLVDNREPYSNEVYSYELEVM
;
A
#
# COMPACT_ATOMS: atom_id res chain seq x y z
N MET A 1 27.55 -16.59 -14.03
CA MET A 1 27.27 -15.40 -13.18
C MET A 1 25.77 -15.13 -13.26
N ARG A 2 25.01 -15.28 -12.16
CA ARG A 2 23.59 -14.87 -12.16
C ARG A 2 23.54 -13.35 -12.25
N ARG A 3 22.85 -12.78 -13.23
CA ARG A 3 22.60 -11.34 -13.28
C ARG A 3 21.63 -11.00 -12.14
N LEU A 4 22.10 -10.19 -11.19
CA LEU A 4 21.25 -9.66 -10.14
C LEU A 4 20.47 -8.48 -10.72
N ILE A 5 19.17 -8.41 -10.45
CA ILE A 5 18.37 -7.22 -10.76
C ILE A 5 18.79 -6.14 -9.76
N PRO A 6 19.08 -4.90 -10.22
CA PRO A 6 19.33 -3.79 -9.32
C PRO A 6 18.19 -3.63 -8.32
N ARG A 7 18.54 -3.54 -7.03
CA ARG A 7 17.58 -3.33 -5.94
C ARG A 7 17.53 -1.87 -5.57
N ILE A 8 16.38 -1.42 -5.09
CA ILE A 8 16.27 -0.10 -4.48
C ILE A 8 17.11 -0.04 -3.19
N PRO A 9 17.93 1.00 -2.98
CA PRO A 9 18.63 1.18 -1.71
C PRO A 9 17.67 1.34 -0.55
N LYS A 10 18.00 0.71 0.59
CA LYS A 10 17.18 0.70 1.81
C LYS A 10 16.94 2.11 2.35
N GLU A 11 17.89 3.00 2.11
CA GLU A 11 17.93 4.39 2.55
C GLU A 11 16.88 5.25 1.85
N LEU A 12 16.42 4.84 0.66
CA LEU A 12 15.35 5.53 -0.07
C LEU A 12 13.95 5.15 0.44
N CYS A 13 13.85 4.10 1.25
CA CYS A 13 12.59 3.63 1.84
C CYS A 13 12.55 4.04 3.32
N ASN A 14 12.27 5.32 3.58
CA ASN A 14 12.31 5.92 4.92
C ASN A 14 10.93 6.30 5.47
N GLN A 15 9.85 5.97 4.76
CA GLN A 15 8.49 6.26 5.17
C GLN A 15 7.87 5.05 5.90
N SER A 16 6.87 5.33 6.73
CA SER A 16 6.10 4.31 7.44
C SER A 16 4.60 4.60 7.32
N LEU A 17 3.79 3.55 7.30
CA LEU A 17 2.33 3.62 7.19
C LEU A 17 1.69 2.51 8.01
N THR A 18 0.39 2.60 8.27
CA THR A 18 -0.39 1.51 8.88
C THR A 18 -1.30 0.88 7.85
N ILE A 19 -1.31 -0.45 7.74
CA ILE A 19 -2.33 -1.19 7.00
C ILE A 19 -3.44 -1.58 7.99
N ASN A 20 -4.66 -1.20 7.64
CA ASN A 20 -5.89 -1.47 8.39
C ASN A 20 -6.55 -2.72 7.79
N MET A 21 -6.18 -3.90 8.28
CA MET A 21 -6.64 -5.20 7.78
C MET A 21 -7.97 -5.61 8.42
N PRO A 22 -9.03 -5.88 7.66
CA PRO A 22 -10.27 -6.41 8.21
C PRO A 22 -10.05 -7.81 8.79
N THR A 23 -10.41 -8.02 10.06
CA THR A 23 -10.21 -9.32 10.75
C THR A 23 -11.29 -10.36 10.42
N GLY A 24 -12.30 -9.97 9.62
CA GLY A 24 -13.51 -10.78 9.36
C GLY A 24 -14.47 -10.90 10.54
N LYS A 25 -14.10 -10.45 11.75
CA LYS A 25 -14.96 -10.45 12.93
C LYS A 25 -15.75 -9.15 13.03
N LYS A 26 -16.96 -9.23 13.59
CA LYS A 26 -17.75 -8.05 13.97
C LYS A 26 -17.63 -7.79 15.47
N ASP A 27 -17.64 -6.53 15.86
CA ASP A 27 -17.75 -6.13 17.25
C ASP A 27 -19.19 -6.29 17.78
N LYS A 28 -19.38 -5.99 19.07
CA LYS A 28 -20.69 -6.03 19.74
C LYS A 28 -21.75 -5.10 19.14
N TYR A 29 -21.36 -4.19 18.24
CA TYR A 29 -22.25 -3.25 17.54
C TYR A 29 -22.39 -3.58 16.05
N GLY A 30 -21.87 -4.74 15.61
CA GLY A 30 -21.96 -5.20 14.22
C GLY A 30 -20.95 -4.55 13.26
N LYS A 31 -20.01 -3.73 13.75
CA LYS A 31 -18.96 -3.11 12.95
C LYS A 31 -17.79 -4.08 12.77
N GLN A 32 -17.19 -4.08 11.58
CA GLN A 32 -16.04 -4.95 11.31
C GLN A 32 -14.84 -4.53 12.16
N GLN A 33 -14.24 -5.50 12.85
CA GLN A 33 -13.00 -5.29 13.59
C GLN A 33 -11.83 -5.23 12.61
N VAL A 34 -10.93 -4.29 12.85
CA VAL A 34 -9.79 -4.00 11.99
C VAL A 34 -8.52 -4.19 12.80
N GLY A 35 -7.63 -5.07 12.31
CA GLY A 35 -6.27 -5.20 12.79
C GLY A 35 -5.40 -4.13 12.17
N LYS A 36 -4.51 -3.55 12.97
CA LYS A 36 -3.55 -2.53 12.51
C LYS A 36 -2.18 -3.17 12.43
N VAL A 37 -1.53 -3.04 11.29
CA VAL A 37 -0.13 -3.43 11.11
C VAL A 37 0.66 -2.21 10.69
N GLU A 38 1.57 -1.80 11.56
CA GLU A 38 2.54 -0.76 11.25
C GLU A 38 3.59 -1.35 10.31
N ILE A 39 3.81 -0.66 9.20
CA ILE A 39 4.74 -1.00 8.14
C ILE A 39 5.82 0.07 8.10
N GLU A 40 7.06 -0.35 8.31
CA GLU A 40 8.25 0.49 8.16
C GLU A 40 8.91 0.26 6.80
N ARG A 41 9.65 1.27 6.36
CA ARG A 41 10.48 1.23 5.14
C ARG A 41 9.68 1.02 3.86
N ALA A 42 8.61 1.80 3.73
CA ALA A 42 7.86 1.96 2.50
C ALA A 42 8.37 3.17 1.70
N ILE A 43 7.87 3.28 0.47
CA ILE A 43 7.80 4.55 -0.27
C ILE A 43 6.33 4.88 -0.47
N VAL A 44 5.93 6.09 -0.14
CA VAL A 44 4.60 6.64 -0.34
C VAL A 44 4.75 7.93 -1.15
N GLN A 45 4.10 7.99 -2.30
CA GLN A 45 4.11 9.14 -3.20
C GLN A 45 2.70 9.73 -3.27
N PRO A 46 2.36 10.70 -2.39
CA PRO A 46 1.09 11.40 -2.46
C PRO A 46 0.97 12.19 -3.76
N GLN A 47 -0.22 12.18 -4.35
CA GLN A 47 -0.58 12.95 -5.53
C GLN A 47 -1.87 13.71 -5.27
N THR A 48 -1.91 14.97 -5.70
CA THR A 48 -3.14 15.77 -5.69
C THR A 48 -3.76 15.69 -7.07
N ILE A 49 -4.94 15.08 -7.18
CA ILE A 49 -5.69 15.06 -8.44
C ILE A 49 -6.83 16.07 -8.34
N TYR A 50 -6.87 16.98 -9.30
CA TYR A 50 -8.00 17.87 -9.51
C TYR A 50 -8.95 17.20 -10.51
N SER A 51 -10.07 16.67 -10.03
CA SER A 51 -11.14 16.21 -10.92
C SER A 51 -12.17 17.33 -11.05
N GLY A 52 -12.53 17.68 -12.29
CA GLY A 52 -13.53 18.69 -12.58
C GLY A 52 -14.61 18.10 -13.46
N THR A 53 -15.85 18.08 -12.99
CA THR A 53 -17.02 17.83 -13.85
C THR A 53 -17.81 19.12 -13.95
N ASN A 54 -17.77 19.75 -15.14
CA ASN A 54 -18.50 20.90 -15.72
C ASN A 54 -18.99 22.10 -14.86
N ASN A 55 -18.98 22.03 -13.53
CA ASN A 55 -19.26 23.14 -12.61
C ASN A 55 -18.74 22.94 -11.18
N ASN A 56 -18.06 21.83 -10.84
CA ASN A 56 -17.45 21.64 -9.53
C ASN A 56 -16.06 21.01 -9.65
N ARG A 57 -15.06 21.60 -8.98
CA ARG A 57 -13.73 20.99 -8.80
C ARG A 57 -13.73 20.19 -7.51
N GLN A 58 -13.51 18.89 -7.59
CA GLN A 58 -13.24 18.03 -6.45
C GLN A 58 -11.74 17.75 -6.40
N VAL A 59 -11.15 17.96 -5.22
CA VAL A 59 -9.76 17.58 -4.94
C VAL A 59 -9.81 16.18 -4.32
N THR A 60 -9.21 15.20 -4.99
CA THR A 60 -9.05 13.85 -4.43
C THR A 60 -7.58 13.66 -4.06
N ALA A 61 -7.34 13.18 -2.84
CA ALA A 61 -6.00 12.85 -2.37
C ALA A 61 -5.71 11.40 -2.75
N ASN A 62 -4.72 11.18 -3.61
CA ASN A 62 -4.30 9.84 -4.00
C ASN A 62 -2.87 9.60 -3.49
N ALA A 63 -2.44 8.35 -3.48
CA ALA A 63 -1.03 8.03 -3.37
C ALA A 63 -0.72 6.70 -4.07
N VAL A 64 0.55 6.52 -4.43
CA VAL A 64 1.10 5.21 -4.77
C VAL A 64 2.04 4.78 -3.64
N VAL A 65 1.86 3.55 -3.16
CA VAL A 65 2.67 2.97 -2.09
C VAL A 65 3.46 1.79 -2.64
N PHE A 66 4.77 1.79 -2.38
CA PHE A 66 5.65 0.67 -2.69
C PHE A 66 6.13 -0.02 -1.43
N LEU A 67 5.94 -1.33 -1.39
CA LEU A 67 6.45 -2.23 -0.36
C LEU A 67 7.41 -3.22 -1.02
N PHE A 68 8.69 -3.15 -0.72
CA PHE A 68 9.72 -4.04 -1.30
C PHE A 68 10.07 -5.20 -0.38
N ALA A 69 10.15 -6.41 -0.94
CA ALA A 69 10.57 -7.61 -0.22
C ALA A 69 12.03 -7.46 0.25
N GLY A 70 12.31 -7.88 1.49
CA GLY A 70 13.63 -7.75 2.11
C GLY A 70 14.02 -6.34 2.58
N ILE A 71 13.17 -5.32 2.33
CA ILE A 71 13.38 -3.94 2.80
C ILE A 71 12.28 -3.53 3.77
N THR A 72 11.02 -3.69 3.35
CA THR A 72 9.83 -3.34 4.13
C THR A 72 9.72 -4.26 5.34
N THR A 73 9.37 -3.72 6.51
CA THR A 73 9.26 -4.50 7.75
C THR A 73 8.03 -4.11 8.56
N PRO A 74 7.14 -5.06 8.93
CA PRO A 74 7.05 -6.40 8.38
C PRO A 74 6.68 -6.34 6.89
N PHE A 75 7.12 -7.32 6.10
CA PHE A 75 6.66 -7.43 4.71
C PHE A 75 5.30 -8.16 4.71
N PRO A 76 4.20 -7.48 4.36
CA PRO A 76 2.88 -8.11 4.44
C PRO A 76 2.72 -9.12 3.30
N THR A 77 1.87 -10.12 3.49
CA THR A 77 1.40 -10.96 2.38
C THR A 77 0.07 -10.37 1.90
N LEU A 78 0.07 -9.81 0.69
CA LEU A 78 -1.09 -9.19 0.08
C LEU A 78 -1.51 -9.96 -1.17
N ASP A 79 -2.81 -9.97 -1.41
CA ASP A 79 -3.43 -10.43 -2.65
C ASP A 79 -4.58 -9.49 -3.04
N ARG A 80 -5.26 -9.76 -4.16
CA ARG A 80 -6.31 -8.87 -4.69
C ARG A 80 -7.48 -8.65 -3.73
N SER A 81 -7.65 -9.48 -2.69
CA SER A 81 -8.67 -9.27 -1.66
C SER A 81 -8.40 -8.06 -0.76
N CYS A 82 -7.20 -7.48 -0.81
CA CYS A 82 -6.87 -6.27 -0.08
C CYS A 82 -7.48 -5.00 -0.70
N VAL A 83 -8.05 -5.07 -1.91
CA VAL A 83 -8.77 -3.94 -2.51
C VAL A 83 -9.96 -3.59 -1.62
N GLY A 84 -10.08 -2.31 -1.26
CA GLY A 84 -11.03 -1.80 -0.29
C GLY A 84 -10.55 -1.87 1.17
N TRP A 85 -9.40 -2.47 1.46
CA TRP A 85 -8.74 -2.27 2.75
C TRP A 85 -8.19 -0.85 2.82
N HIS A 86 -7.93 -0.38 4.04
CA HIS A 86 -7.48 0.98 4.26
C HIS A 86 -6.01 1.01 4.65
N ILE A 87 -5.33 2.10 4.32
CA ILE A 87 -4.04 2.45 4.87
C ILE A 87 -4.10 3.82 5.52
N THR A 88 -3.28 4.03 6.54
CA THR A 88 -3.11 5.33 7.17
C THR A 88 -1.67 5.81 6.98
N PHE A 89 -1.51 6.98 6.38
CA PHE A 89 -0.23 7.63 6.15
C PHE A 89 -0.35 9.13 6.48
N GLU A 90 0.57 9.66 7.30
CA GLU A 90 0.57 11.07 7.74
C GLU A 90 -0.81 11.56 8.28
N GLY A 91 -1.51 10.69 9.01
CA GLY A 91 -2.81 10.99 9.60
C GLY A 91 -3.98 10.99 8.59
N LYS A 92 -3.74 10.70 7.32
CA LYS A 92 -4.77 10.52 6.29
C LYS A 92 -5.07 9.05 6.09
N ASP A 93 -6.35 8.75 5.95
CA ASP A 93 -6.85 7.41 5.65
C ASP A 93 -7.13 7.31 4.15
N TYR A 94 -6.66 6.24 3.53
CA TYR A 94 -6.83 5.98 2.11
C TYR A 94 -7.34 4.55 1.90
N ALA A 95 -8.27 4.35 0.98
CA ALA A 95 -8.70 3.04 0.53
C ALA A 95 -7.79 2.53 -0.59
N ILE A 96 -7.38 1.26 -0.53
CA ILE A 96 -6.64 0.59 -1.60
C ILE A 96 -7.59 0.36 -2.77
N THR A 97 -7.26 0.90 -3.94
CA THR A 97 -8.06 0.76 -5.17
C THR A 97 -7.46 -0.26 -6.13
N ASN A 98 -6.15 -0.45 -6.08
CA ASN A 98 -5.45 -1.41 -6.92
C ASN A 98 -4.25 -2.03 -6.18
N LEU A 99 -3.90 -3.25 -6.58
CA LEU A 99 -2.70 -3.97 -6.16
C LEU A 99 -1.99 -4.49 -7.39
N VAL A 100 -0.72 -4.11 -7.56
CA VAL A 100 0.20 -4.77 -8.47
C VAL A 100 1.18 -5.61 -7.66
N ASP A 101 1.23 -6.91 -7.99
CA ASP A 101 2.12 -7.90 -7.41
C ASP A 101 3.30 -8.12 -8.36
N ASN A 102 4.40 -7.39 -8.12
CA ASN A 102 5.59 -7.45 -8.96
C ASN A 102 6.43 -8.66 -8.56
N ARG A 103 6.81 -9.48 -9.55
CA ARG A 103 7.55 -10.74 -9.34
C ARG A 103 8.98 -10.68 -9.85
N GLU A 104 9.85 -11.41 -9.18
CA GLU A 104 11.19 -11.73 -9.68
C GLU A 104 11.07 -12.53 -10.98
N PRO A 105 11.74 -12.12 -12.08
CA PRO A 105 11.66 -12.84 -13.35
C PRO A 105 12.36 -14.21 -13.31
N TYR A 106 13.27 -14.44 -12.35
CA TYR A 106 14.01 -15.71 -12.23
C TYR A 106 13.39 -16.69 -11.23
N SER A 107 12.86 -16.23 -10.09
CA SER A 107 12.29 -17.11 -9.05
C SER A 107 10.76 -17.06 -8.97
N ASN A 108 10.12 -16.06 -9.58
CA ASN A 108 8.68 -15.78 -9.45
C ASN A 108 8.23 -15.45 -8.00
N GLU A 109 9.18 -15.21 -7.10
CA GLU A 109 8.90 -14.70 -5.75
C GLU A 109 8.45 -13.24 -5.81
N VAL A 110 7.75 -12.77 -4.79
CA VAL A 110 7.32 -11.37 -4.70
C VAL A 110 8.56 -10.48 -4.59
N TYR A 111 8.71 -9.57 -5.56
CA TYR A 111 9.71 -8.51 -5.56
C TYR A 111 9.19 -7.30 -4.78
N SER A 112 7.97 -6.85 -5.09
CA SER A 112 7.32 -5.74 -4.41
C SER A 112 5.80 -5.78 -4.59
N TYR A 113 5.13 -5.05 -3.72
CA TYR A 113 3.75 -4.61 -3.95
C TYR A 113 3.74 -3.13 -4.30
N GLU A 114 2.91 -2.77 -5.26
CA GLU A 114 2.52 -1.40 -5.55
C GLU A 114 1.02 -1.27 -5.29
N LEU A 115 0.65 -0.35 -4.41
CA LEU A 115 -0.74 -0.06 -4.06
C LEU A 115 -1.11 1.32 -4.59
N GLU A 116 -2.18 1.39 -5.36
CA GLU A 116 -2.85 2.66 -5.61
C GLU A 116 -3.90 2.88 -4.54
N VAL A 117 -3.95 4.10 -3.98
CA VAL A 117 -4.88 4.44 -2.90
C VAL A 117 -5.53 5.81 -3.11
N MET A 118 -6.74 6.00 -2.57
CA MET A 118 -7.51 7.27 -2.63
C MET A 118 -8.38 7.52 -1.39
#